data_AF-A0A2S6CB42-F1
#
_entry.id   AF-A0A2S6CB42-F1
#
_cell.length_a   1.000
_cell.length_b   1.000
_cell.length_c   1.000
_cell.angle_alpha   90.00
_cell.angle_beta   90.00
_cell.angle_gamma   90.00
#
_symmetry.space_group_name_H-M   'P 1'
#
loop_
_entity.id
_entity.type
_entity.pdbx_description
1 polymer ?
#
loop_
_entity_poly.entity_id
_entity_poly.type
_entity_poly.pdbx_seq_one_letter_code
_entity_poly.pdbx_strand_id
1 'polypeptide(L)'
;MTCGEYANKIELVAFDLDGTLAISKQAIQQNMAEALSSLLQVAQVAVISGGDWPQFAKQIASRLPPTADLSELWLMPTSGTKLYRFDASTHAWQTVYADLFTSETKDSILQAFDASLEATGFKPSQTWGERIEDRGSQITFSALGQEAPISEKQTWDPDFAKRKVIQADLKKRLPDLSINMGGTTSIDVTK
;
A
#
# COMPACT_ATOMS: atom_id res chain seq x y z
N MET A 1 -20.70 8.61 43.96
CA MET A 1 -19.45 8.44 43.21
C MET A 1 -19.45 7.05 42.63
N THR A 2 -19.84 6.89 41.37
CA THR A 2 -19.72 5.60 40.67
C THR A 2 -18.29 5.47 40.17
N CYS A 3 -17.61 4.45 40.66
CA CYS A 3 -16.37 3.93 40.12
C CYS A 3 -16.67 3.36 38.72
N GLY A 4 -16.74 4.22 37.72
CA GLY A 4 -16.84 3.87 36.30
C GLY A 4 -15.51 4.26 35.67
N GLU A 5 -14.69 3.25 35.46
CA GLU A 5 -13.28 3.33 35.15
C GLU A 5 -12.98 4.19 33.92
N TYR A 6 -11.89 4.95 34.01
CA TYR A 6 -11.17 5.52 32.86
C TYR A 6 -10.55 4.39 32.01
N ALA A 7 -11.37 3.47 31.52
CA ALA A 7 -10.95 2.55 30.48
C ALA A 7 -10.73 3.43 29.24
N ASN A 8 -9.47 3.63 28.87
CA ASN A 8 -9.11 4.21 27.58
C ASN A 8 -9.79 3.38 26.49
N LYS A 9 -10.95 3.85 26.01
CA LYS A 9 -11.66 3.21 24.92
C LYS A 9 -10.80 3.41 23.68
N ILE A 10 -10.33 2.31 23.09
CA ILE A 10 -9.63 2.36 21.81
C ILE A 10 -10.65 2.83 20.77
N GLU A 11 -10.45 4.04 20.24
CA GLU A 11 -11.38 4.63 19.26
C GLU A 11 -11.09 4.13 17.84
N LEU A 12 -9.81 3.84 17.54
CA LEU A 12 -9.35 3.45 16.22
C LEU A 12 -8.27 2.36 16.33
N VAL A 13 -8.39 1.33 15.51
CA VAL A 13 -7.35 0.32 15.30
C VAL A 13 -6.92 0.35 13.83
N ALA A 14 -5.63 0.52 13.59
CA ALA A 14 -5.08 0.52 12.24
C ALA A 14 -4.27 -0.77 11.98
N PHE A 15 -4.48 -1.36 10.81
CA PHE A 15 -3.77 -2.55 10.35
C PHE A 15 -3.13 -2.31 8.99
N ASP A 16 -1.96 -2.91 8.79
CA ASP A 16 -1.56 -3.28 7.43
C ASP A 16 -2.43 -4.43 6.91
N LEU A 17 -2.46 -4.64 5.60
CA LEU A 17 -3.23 -5.70 4.94
C LEU A 17 -2.38 -6.95 4.69
N ASP A 18 -1.39 -6.85 3.82
CA ASP A 18 -0.61 -7.97 3.32
C ASP A 18 0.42 -8.45 4.37
N GLY A 19 0.29 -9.70 4.83
CA GLY A 19 1.12 -10.26 5.90
C GLY A 19 0.63 -9.96 7.32
N THR A 20 -0.45 -9.20 7.45
CA THR A 20 -1.11 -8.87 8.74
C THR A 20 -2.53 -9.41 8.79
N LEU A 21 -3.44 -8.88 7.97
CA LEU A 21 -4.84 -9.34 7.90
C LEU A 21 -5.04 -10.47 6.87
N ALA A 22 -4.22 -10.49 5.82
CA ALA A 22 -4.27 -11.50 4.77
C ALA A 22 -2.89 -12.05 4.48
N ILE A 23 -2.82 -13.24 3.87
CA ILE A 23 -1.61 -13.66 3.16
C ILE A 23 -1.40 -12.66 2.01
N SER A 24 -0.14 -12.25 1.77
CA SER A 24 0.17 -11.22 0.76
C SER A 24 -0.51 -11.51 -0.59
N LYS A 25 -1.20 -10.50 -1.11
CA LYS A 25 -1.97 -10.50 -2.36
C LYS A 25 -3.17 -11.48 -2.39
N GLN A 26 -3.52 -12.12 -1.28
CA GLN A 26 -4.69 -13.00 -1.13
C GLN A 26 -5.83 -12.31 -0.38
N ALA A 27 -7.05 -12.84 -0.52
CA ALA A 27 -8.20 -12.36 0.24
C ALA A 27 -8.12 -12.74 1.71
N ILE A 28 -8.71 -11.91 2.59
CA ILE A 28 -8.86 -12.27 4.01
C ILE A 28 -9.66 -13.57 4.12
N GLN A 29 -9.29 -14.38 5.11
CA GLN A 29 -10.02 -15.61 5.42
C GLN A 29 -11.33 -15.28 6.14
N GLN A 30 -12.28 -16.23 6.10
CA GLN A 30 -13.61 -16.06 6.68
C GLN A 30 -13.56 -15.71 8.18
N ASN A 31 -12.72 -16.40 8.95
CA ASN A 31 -12.52 -16.12 10.38
C ASN A 31 -11.97 -14.70 10.64
N MET A 32 -11.09 -14.19 9.77
CA MET A 32 -10.60 -12.81 9.87
C MET A 32 -11.69 -11.80 9.54
N ALA A 33 -12.53 -12.08 8.54
CA ALA A 33 -13.68 -11.24 8.20
C ALA A 33 -14.68 -11.15 9.37
N GLU A 34 -14.94 -12.26 10.05
CA GLU A 34 -15.80 -12.32 11.24
C GLU A 34 -15.20 -11.56 12.43
N ALA A 35 -13.88 -11.69 12.66
CA ALA A 35 -13.17 -10.95 13.69
C ALA A 35 -13.20 -9.42 13.43
N LEU A 36 -12.93 -9.00 12.19
CA LEU A 36 -13.03 -7.59 11.79
C LEU A 36 -14.46 -7.07 11.93
N SER A 37 -15.47 -7.84 11.51
CA SER A 37 -16.88 -7.48 11.71
C SER A 37 -17.23 -7.25 13.17
N SER A 38 -16.66 -8.05 14.08
CA SER A 38 -16.86 -7.90 15.53
C SER A 38 -16.16 -6.66 16.08
N LEU A 39 -14.94 -6.36 15.60
CA LEU A 39 -14.18 -5.18 16.00
C LEU A 39 -14.86 -3.87 15.58
N LEU A 40 -15.45 -3.85 14.38
CA LEU A 40 -16.19 -2.69 13.85
C LEU A 40 -17.39 -2.29 14.75
N GLN A 41 -17.90 -3.19 15.60
CA GLN A 41 -18.99 -2.87 16.53
C GLN A 41 -18.54 -2.01 17.73
N VAL A 42 -17.24 -1.95 18.00
CA VAL A 42 -16.70 -1.33 19.22
C VAL A 42 -15.63 -0.27 18.96
N ALA A 43 -15.03 -0.26 17.76
CA ALA A 43 -14.01 0.69 17.34
C ALA A 43 -14.03 0.92 15.83
N GLN A 44 -13.52 2.07 15.40
CA GLN A 44 -13.18 2.29 14.00
C GLN A 44 -12.00 1.40 13.60
N VAL A 45 -11.99 0.95 12.35
CA VAL A 45 -10.88 0.18 11.80
C VAL A 45 -10.35 0.87 10.56
N ALA A 46 -9.04 1.12 10.53
CA ALA A 46 -8.34 1.54 9.33
C ALA A 46 -7.49 0.39 8.79
N VAL A 47 -7.57 0.15 7.49
CA VAL A 47 -6.70 -0.77 6.76
C VAL A 47 -5.91 0.03 5.75
N ILE A 48 -4.59 0.10 5.93
CA ILE A 48 -3.66 0.88 5.11
C ILE A 48 -2.61 -0.04 4.50
N SER A 49 -2.41 0.00 3.19
CA SER A 49 -1.40 -0.84 2.54
C SER A 49 -1.02 -0.32 1.17
N GLY A 50 0.03 -0.86 0.57
CA GLY A 50 0.59 -0.38 -0.69
C GLY A 50 -0.29 -0.65 -1.91
N GLY A 51 -1.11 -1.71 -1.89
CA GLY A 51 -1.97 -2.09 -3.02
C GLY A 51 -3.01 -1.01 -3.38
N ASP A 52 -3.45 -0.97 -4.65
CA ASP A 52 -4.49 -0.05 -5.10
C ASP A 52 -5.91 -0.60 -4.85
N TRP A 53 -6.94 0.21 -5.14
CA TRP A 53 -8.36 -0.12 -4.95
C TRP A 53 -8.77 -1.50 -5.47
N PRO A 54 -8.38 -1.97 -6.68
CA PRO A 54 -8.77 -3.32 -7.13
C PRO A 54 -8.29 -4.44 -6.20
N GLN A 55 -7.12 -4.28 -5.57
CA GLN A 55 -6.61 -5.22 -4.58
C GLN A 55 -7.47 -5.16 -3.31
N PHE A 56 -7.72 -3.97 -2.77
CA PHE A 56 -8.57 -3.78 -1.58
C PHE A 56 -9.99 -4.32 -1.80
N ALA A 57 -10.58 -4.04 -2.95
CA ALA A 57 -11.90 -4.52 -3.33
C ALA A 57 -11.95 -6.06 -3.31
N LYS A 58 -10.95 -6.72 -3.91
CA LYS A 58 -10.86 -8.19 -3.96
C LYS A 58 -10.57 -8.82 -2.59
N GLN A 59 -9.71 -8.17 -1.80
CA GLN A 59 -9.15 -8.78 -0.59
C GLN A 59 -9.99 -8.59 0.65
N ILE A 60 -10.61 -7.42 0.81
CA ILE A 60 -11.32 -7.05 2.05
C ILE A 60 -12.71 -6.51 1.77
N ALA A 61 -12.86 -5.54 0.85
CA ALA A 61 -14.10 -4.78 0.70
C ALA A 61 -15.29 -5.65 0.25
N SER A 62 -15.02 -6.76 -0.43
CA SER A 62 -16.00 -7.75 -0.88
C SER A 62 -16.11 -9.00 0.00
N ARG A 63 -15.41 -9.03 1.15
CA ARG A 63 -15.24 -10.25 1.98
C ARG A 63 -15.90 -10.16 3.35
N LEU A 64 -16.30 -8.97 3.77
CA LEU A 64 -16.95 -8.79 5.07
C LEU A 64 -18.41 -9.31 5.04
N PRO A 65 -18.89 -9.90 6.14
CA PRO A 65 -20.26 -10.40 6.21
C PRO A 65 -21.27 -9.24 6.12
N PRO A 66 -22.51 -9.49 5.67
CA PRO A 66 -23.55 -8.45 5.58
C PRO A 66 -23.88 -7.75 6.91
N THR A 67 -23.53 -8.38 8.03
CA THR A 67 -23.72 -7.83 9.39
C THR A 67 -22.63 -6.84 9.80
N ALA A 68 -21.55 -6.70 9.04
CA ALA A 68 -20.47 -5.79 9.35
C ALA A 68 -20.91 -4.34 9.17
N ASP A 69 -20.63 -3.50 10.17
CA ASP A 69 -20.82 -2.05 10.05
C ASP A 69 -19.67 -1.44 9.23
N LEU A 70 -19.86 -1.41 7.91
CA LEU A 70 -18.86 -0.89 6.99
C LEU A 70 -18.66 0.63 7.14
N SER A 71 -19.57 1.34 7.81
CA SER A 71 -19.41 2.77 8.08
C SER A 71 -18.29 3.06 9.09
N GLU A 72 -17.83 2.07 9.84
CA GLU A 72 -16.69 2.18 10.76
C GLU A 72 -15.35 1.75 10.12
N LEU A 73 -15.37 1.32 8.85
CA LEU A 73 -14.19 0.84 8.12
C LEU A 73 -13.59 1.92 7.19
N TRP A 74 -12.29 2.12 7.30
CA TRP A 74 -11.51 3.05 6.50
C TRP A 74 -10.52 2.25 5.64
N LEU A 75 -10.65 2.33 4.32
CA LEU A 75 -9.76 1.63 3.40
C LEU A 75 -8.81 2.63 2.73
N MET A 76 -7.52 2.47 3.00
CA MET A 76 -6.46 3.42 2.65
C MET A 76 -5.42 2.78 1.73
N PRO A 77 -5.75 2.54 0.44
CA PRO A 77 -4.81 1.99 -0.53
C PRO A 77 -3.67 2.96 -0.82
N THR A 78 -2.66 2.48 -1.56
CA THR A 78 -1.51 3.28 -2.02
C THR A 78 -0.84 4.03 -0.87
N SER A 79 -0.62 3.31 0.24
CA SER A 79 0.03 3.82 1.46
C SER A 79 -0.66 5.05 2.05
N GLY A 80 -1.99 5.13 1.93
CA GLY A 80 -2.80 6.22 2.49
C GLY A 80 -2.96 7.44 1.59
N THR A 81 -2.42 7.43 0.37
CA THR A 81 -2.64 8.51 -0.62
C THR A 81 -4.03 8.48 -1.25
N LYS A 82 -4.84 7.47 -0.91
CA LYS A 82 -6.28 7.41 -1.22
C LYS A 82 -7.02 6.98 0.04
N LEU A 83 -8.27 7.42 0.16
CA LEU A 83 -9.19 6.94 1.18
C LEU A 83 -10.53 6.58 0.55
N TYR A 84 -11.01 5.39 0.88
CA TYR A 84 -12.33 4.90 0.53
C TYR A 84 -13.15 4.66 1.79
N ARG A 85 -14.40 5.10 1.77
CA ARG A 85 -15.39 4.90 2.84
C ARG A 85 -16.66 4.28 2.25
N PHE A 86 -17.33 3.44 3.02
CA PHE A 86 -18.60 2.89 2.59
C PHE A 86 -19.72 3.91 2.84
N ASP A 87 -20.50 4.19 1.81
CA ASP A 87 -21.69 5.03 1.90
C ASP A 87 -22.92 4.13 2.00
N ALA A 88 -23.54 4.11 3.18
CA ALA A 88 -24.71 3.30 3.46
C ALA A 88 -25.94 3.71 2.62
N SER A 89 -26.02 4.98 2.20
CA SER A 89 -27.16 5.49 1.43
C SER A 89 -27.13 4.99 -0.01
N THR A 90 -25.94 4.87 -0.60
CA THR A 90 -25.74 4.35 -1.97
C THR A 90 -25.35 2.88 -2.00
N HIS A 91 -25.08 2.28 -0.83
CA HIS A 91 -24.59 0.91 -0.70
C HIS A 91 -23.31 0.65 -1.51
N ALA A 92 -22.44 1.66 -1.58
CA ALA A 92 -21.25 1.64 -2.40
C ALA A 92 -20.02 2.23 -1.68
N TRP A 93 -18.85 1.74 -2.06
CA TRP A 93 -17.59 2.35 -1.66
C TRP A 93 -17.36 3.64 -2.44
N GLN A 94 -17.10 4.73 -1.72
CA GLN A 94 -16.86 6.06 -2.26
C GLN A 94 -15.42 6.48 -1.99
N THR A 95 -14.78 7.07 -2.99
CA THR A 95 -13.49 7.73 -2.83
C THR A 95 -13.70 9.04 -2.09
N VAL A 96 -13.18 9.15 -0.87
CA VAL A 96 -13.18 10.41 -0.09
C VAL A 96 -12.11 11.36 -0.62
N TYR A 97 -10.91 10.84 -0.85
CA TYR A 97 -9.84 11.56 -1.54
C TYR A 97 -8.93 10.59 -2.30
N ALA A 98 -8.23 11.14 -3.30
CA ALA A 98 -7.15 10.48 -4.02
C ALA A 98 -6.11 11.52 -4.44
N ASP A 99 -4.92 11.46 -3.85
CA ASP A 99 -3.83 12.40 -4.07
C ASP A 99 -3.04 12.06 -5.33
N LEU A 100 -3.72 12.09 -6.48
CA LEU A 100 -3.17 11.70 -7.76
C LEU A 100 -1.96 12.55 -8.15
N PHE A 101 -0.96 11.91 -8.77
CA PHE A 101 0.12 12.59 -9.45
C PHE A 101 -0.37 13.21 -10.76
N THR A 102 0.19 14.37 -11.10
CA THR A 102 0.05 14.94 -12.44
C THR A 102 0.92 14.15 -13.43
N SER A 103 0.67 14.30 -14.73
CA SER A 103 1.52 13.75 -15.79
C SER A 103 2.98 14.15 -15.62
N GLU A 104 3.24 15.42 -15.31
CA GLU A 104 4.58 15.98 -15.19
C GLU A 104 5.31 15.38 -13.97
N THR A 105 4.59 15.15 -12.87
CA THR A 105 5.15 14.50 -11.69
C THR A 105 5.51 13.06 -12.00
N LYS A 106 4.64 12.33 -12.70
CA LYS A 106 4.91 10.95 -13.11
C LYS A 106 6.14 10.88 -14.01
N ASP A 107 6.22 11.72 -15.04
CA ASP A 107 7.37 11.76 -15.94
C ASP A 107 8.67 12.07 -15.20
N SER A 108 8.62 12.99 -14.24
CA SER A 108 9.78 13.33 -13.39
C SER A 108 10.23 12.13 -12.54
N ILE A 109 9.29 11.36 -11.97
CA ILE A 109 9.59 10.14 -11.22
C ILE A 109 10.26 9.10 -12.12
N LEU A 110 9.73 8.87 -13.32
CA LEU A 110 10.28 7.89 -14.27
C LEU A 110 11.69 8.26 -14.71
N GLN A 111 11.91 9.53 -15.09
CA GLN A 111 13.22 10.04 -15.46
C GLN A 111 14.22 9.94 -14.29
N ALA A 112 13.77 10.19 -13.06
CA ALA A 112 14.62 10.07 -11.88
C ALA A 112 15.03 8.61 -11.62
N PHE A 113 14.14 7.63 -11.81
CA PHE A 113 14.49 6.21 -11.72
C PHE A 113 15.54 5.81 -12.76
N ASP A 114 15.33 6.17 -14.03
CA ASP A 114 16.31 5.85 -15.08
C ASP A 114 17.67 6.48 -14.80
N ALA A 115 17.70 7.78 -14.46
CA ALA A 115 18.93 8.47 -14.13
C ALA A 115 19.62 7.91 -12.87
N SER A 116 18.86 7.46 -11.88
CA SER A 116 19.39 6.86 -10.65
C SER A 116 20.00 5.49 -10.90
N LEU A 117 19.33 4.64 -11.68
CA LEU A 117 19.86 3.30 -12.02
C LEU A 117 21.15 3.38 -12.83
N GLU A 118 21.25 4.33 -13.75
CA GLU A 118 22.48 4.61 -14.50
C GLU A 118 23.59 5.13 -13.58
N ALA A 119 23.30 6.15 -12.77
CA ALA A 119 24.29 6.79 -11.89
C ALA A 119 24.84 5.83 -10.81
N THR A 120 24.02 4.90 -10.33
CA THR A 120 24.38 3.94 -9.29
C THR A 120 24.95 2.64 -9.85
N GLY A 121 24.86 2.41 -11.17
CA GLY A 121 25.29 1.18 -11.82
C GLY A 121 24.44 -0.04 -11.49
N PHE A 122 23.24 0.14 -10.91
CA PHE A 122 22.35 -0.96 -10.51
C PHE A 122 21.27 -1.28 -11.53
N LYS A 123 21.46 -0.86 -12.79
CA LYS A 123 20.59 -1.28 -13.89
C LYS A 123 20.65 -2.81 -14.06
N PRO A 124 19.54 -3.54 -13.90
CA PRO A 124 19.54 -4.98 -14.07
C PRO A 124 19.78 -5.37 -15.53
N SER A 125 20.52 -6.46 -15.75
CA SER A 125 20.73 -7.05 -17.07
C SER A 125 19.51 -7.82 -17.60
N GLN A 126 18.67 -8.32 -16.68
CA GLN A 126 17.46 -9.08 -16.98
C GLN A 126 16.29 -8.57 -16.15
N THR A 127 15.13 -8.48 -16.80
CA THR A 127 13.87 -8.03 -16.20
C THR A 127 12.73 -8.94 -16.66
N TRP A 128 11.68 -9.05 -15.85
CA TRP A 128 10.49 -9.85 -16.12
C TRP A 128 9.24 -8.98 -15.99
N GLY A 129 8.58 -8.75 -17.12
CA GLY A 129 7.44 -7.84 -17.22
C GLY A 129 7.82 -6.37 -16.99
N GLU A 130 6.80 -5.55 -16.76
CA GLU A 130 6.98 -4.13 -16.50
C GLU A 130 7.73 -3.87 -15.20
N ARG A 131 8.57 -2.83 -15.17
CA ARG A 131 9.25 -2.37 -13.95
C ARG A 131 8.46 -1.35 -13.17
N ILE A 132 7.55 -0.65 -13.84
CA ILE A 132 6.78 0.43 -13.26
C ILE A 132 5.34 -0.03 -13.14
N GLU A 133 4.76 0.18 -11.97
CA GLU A 133 3.34 0.07 -11.73
C GLU A 133 2.82 1.44 -11.28
N ASP A 134 1.96 2.04 -12.10
CA ASP A 134 1.33 3.33 -11.82
C ASP A 134 -0.05 3.12 -11.21
N ARG A 135 -0.20 3.50 -9.94
CA ARG A 135 -1.44 3.42 -9.17
C ARG A 135 -2.11 4.79 -9.02
N GLY A 136 -1.75 5.76 -9.85
CA GLY A 136 -2.29 7.12 -9.87
C GLY A 136 -1.65 8.04 -8.82
N SER A 137 -1.70 7.68 -7.55
CA SER A 137 -1.14 8.44 -6.41
C SER A 137 0.13 7.79 -5.82
N GLN A 138 0.51 6.63 -6.33
CA GLN A 138 1.76 5.94 -6.00
C GLN A 138 2.36 5.35 -7.28
N ILE A 139 3.67 5.50 -7.45
CA ILE A 139 4.44 4.78 -8.46
C ILE A 139 5.26 3.72 -7.72
N THR A 140 5.09 2.45 -8.09
CA THR A 140 5.92 1.36 -7.59
C THR A 140 6.90 0.94 -8.67
N PHE A 141 8.19 1.14 -8.42
CA PHE A 141 9.27 0.56 -9.21
C PHE A 141 9.64 -0.82 -8.66
N SER A 142 9.79 -1.83 -9.51
CA SER A 142 10.40 -3.13 -9.19
C SER A 142 11.67 -3.29 -10.03
N ALA A 143 12.82 -3.42 -9.37
CA ALA A 143 14.11 -3.47 -10.06
C ALA A 143 14.16 -4.57 -11.12
N LEU A 144 13.72 -5.77 -10.78
CA LEU A 144 13.68 -6.91 -11.71
C LEU A 144 12.39 -6.99 -12.53
N GLY A 145 11.44 -6.08 -12.37
CA GLY A 145 10.11 -6.17 -12.95
C GLY A 145 9.10 -6.87 -12.05
N GLN A 146 7.81 -6.69 -12.34
CA GLN A 146 6.70 -7.18 -11.51
C GLN A 146 6.61 -8.71 -11.52
N GLU A 147 6.98 -9.34 -12.63
CA GLU A 147 6.81 -10.78 -12.89
C GLU A 147 8.06 -11.60 -12.54
N ALA A 148 9.09 -10.99 -11.97
CA ALA A 148 10.33 -11.70 -11.68
C ALA A 148 10.10 -12.85 -10.67
N PRO A 149 10.73 -14.02 -10.89
CA PRO A 149 10.63 -15.14 -9.96
C PRO A 149 11.06 -14.73 -8.54
N ILE A 150 10.42 -15.31 -7.52
CA ILE A 150 10.71 -14.97 -6.12
C ILE A 150 12.19 -15.23 -5.79
N SER A 151 12.77 -16.32 -6.30
CA SER A 151 14.19 -16.65 -6.10
C SER A 151 15.12 -15.55 -6.61
N GLU A 152 14.85 -15.02 -7.81
CA GLU A 152 15.63 -13.92 -8.41
C GLU A 152 15.47 -12.62 -7.62
N LYS A 153 14.24 -12.33 -7.17
CA LYS A 153 13.96 -11.16 -6.34
C LYS A 153 14.69 -11.21 -4.99
N GLN A 154 14.79 -12.38 -4.38
CA GLN A 154 15.45 -12.57 -3.09
C GLN A 154 16.99 -12.46 -3.17
N THR A 155 17.59 -12.90 -4.28
CA THR A 155 19.05 -12.86 -4.46
C THR A 155 19.56 -11.50 -4.92
N TRP A 156 18.72 -10.66 -5.53
CA TRP A 156 19.16 -9.41 -6.12
C TRP A 156 19.65 -8.37 -5.11
N ASP A 157 18.96 -8.20 -3.98
CA ASP A 157 19.30 -7.19 -2.96
C ASP A 157 18.91 -7.66 -1.55
N PRO A 158 19.50 -8.77 -1.05
CA PRO A 158 19.08 -9.45 0.17
C PRO A 158 19.32 -8.62 1.44
N ASP A 159 20.29 -7.72 1.42
CA ASP A 159 20.68 -6.85 2.54
C ASP A 159 20.25 -5.39 2.36
N PHE A 160 19.45 -5.13 1.32
CA PHE A 160 18.97 -3.81 0.92
C PHE A 160 20.07 -2.82 0.50
N ALA A 161 21.32 -3.26 0.29
CA ALA A 161 22.44 -2.37 -0.01
C ALA A 161 22.23 -1.60 -1.32
N LYS A 162 21.71 -2.26 -2.37
CA LYS A 162 21.47 -1.62 -3.68
C LYS A 162 20.34 -0.61 -3.59
N ARG A 163 19.18 -1.00 -3.04
CA ARG A 163 18.02 -0.09 -2.93
C ARG A 163 18.26 1.07 -2.00
N LYS A 164 19.08 0.94 -0.94
CA LYS A 164 19.46 2.09 -0.10
C LYS A 164 20.22 3.15 -0.89
N VAL A 165 21.13 2.75 -1.77
CA VAL A 165 21.88 3.68 -2.63
C VAL A 165 20.97 4.34 -3.66
N ILE A 166 20.11 3.56 -4.34
CA ILE A 166 19.12 4.09 -5.28
C ILE A 166 18.17 5.07 -4.56
N GLN A 167 17.62 4.69 -3.40
CA GLN A 167 16.73 5.53 -2.60
C GLN A 167 17.40 6.84 -2.19
N ALA A 168 18.65 6.81 -1.75
CA ALA A 168 19.38 8.01 -1.35
C ALA A 168 19.63 8.96 -2.53
N ASP A 169 19.86 8.43 -3.73
CA ASP A 169 19.98 9.22 -4.95
C ASP A 169 18.62 9.79 -5.40
N LEU A 170 17.56 8.97 -5.38
CA LEU A 170 16.19 9.41 -5.68
C LEU A 170 15.70 10.53 -4.75
N LYS A 171 15.99 10.46 -3.44
CA LYS A 171 15.66 11.53 -2.49
C LYS A 171 16.30 12.87 -2.82
N LYS A 172 17.43 12.88 -3.52
CA LYS A 172 18.07 14.13 -4.00
C LYS A 172 17.39 14.66 -5.27
N ARG A 173 16.95 13.75 -6.15
CA ARG A 173 16.29 14.09 -7.42
C ARG A 173 14.84 14.52 -7.24
N LEU A 174 14.17 13.96 -6.25
CA LEU A 174 12.74 14.12 -5.97
C LEU A 174 12.56 14.61 -4.51
N PRO A 175 13.04 15.81 -4.15
CA PRO A 175 13.06 16.28 -2.76
C PRO A 175 11.66 16.46 -2.16
N ASP A 176 10.64 16.66 -2.99
CA ASP A 176 9.25 16.90 -2.57
C ASP A 176 8.41 15.60 -2.52
N LEU A 177 9.02 14.43 -2.72
CA LEU A 177 8.33 13.15 -2.74
C LEU A 177 8.87 12.18 -1.69
N SER A 178 7.99 11.33 -1.21
CA SER A 178 8.32 10.25 -0.28
C SER A 178 8.82 9.03 -1.05
N ILE A 179 10.04 8.58 -0.76
CA ILE A 179 10.67 7.41 -1.39
C ILE A 179 10.83 6.31 -0.35
N ASN A 180 10.07 5.24 -0.47
CA ASN A 180 10.02 4.12 0.49
C ASN A 180 10.49 2.81 -0.16
N MET A 181 11.21 1.97 0.58
CA MET A 181 11.58 0.64 0.07
C MET A 181 10.47 -0.36 0.40
N GLY A 182 10.00 -1.08 -0.61
CA GLY A 182 8.95 -2.10 -0.49
C GLY A 182 9.46 -3.48 -0.90
N GLY A 183 8.96 -4.53 -0.25
CA GLY A 183 9.23 -5.92 -0.61
C GLY A 183 10.72 -6.27 -0.79
N THR A 184 11.01 -7.15 -1.73
CA THR A 184 12.37 -7.67 -2.01
C THR A 184 13.10 -6.92 -3.13
N THR A 185 12.38 -6.26 -4.04
CA THR A 185 12.98 -5.52 -5.18
C THR A 185 12.33 -4.18 -5.45
N SER A 186 11.40 -3.72 -4.61
CA SER A 186 10.57 -2.57 -4.92
C SER A 186 10.97 -1.28 -4.21
N ILE A 187 10.69 -0.16 -4.85
CA ILE A 187 10.76 1.20 -4.29
C ILE A 187 9.44 1.89 -4.66
N ASP A 188 8.73 2.38 -3.66
CA ASP A 188 7.48 3.10 -3.79
C ASP A 188 7.73 4.61 -3.70
N VAL A 189 7.05 5.36 -4.57
CA VAL A 189 7.07 6.82 -4.60
C VAL A 189 5.66 7.34 -4.40
N THR A 190 5.48 8.15 -3.37
CA THR A 190 4.24 8.89 -3.06
C THR A 190 4.56 10.38 -2.93
N LYS A 191 3.53 11.22 -2.81
CA LYS A 191 3.73 12.58 -2.29
C LYS A 191 4.22 12.54 -0.84
#